data_AF-A0A0A7EGN1-F1
#
_entry.id   AF-A0A0A7EGN1-F1
#
_cell.length_a   1.000
_cell.length_b   1.000
_cell.length_c   1.000
_cell.angle_alpha   90.00
_cell.angle_beta   90.00
_cell.angle_gamma   90.00
#
_symmetry.space_group_name_H-M   'P 1'
#
loop_
_entity.id
_entity.type
_entity.pdbx_description
1 polymer ?
#
loop_
_entity_poly.entity_id
_entity_poly.type
_entity_poly.pdbx_seq_one_letter_code
_entity_poly.pdbx_strand_id
1 'polypeptide(L)'
;MQNAFNNIINENLMNKSIVFDVGTNLIGIMDTNETVYRHYYGSNRLEAIELLENATEIVSFNGKKYDIKEVNKVSIELREIPFSPKGTHTDILNKCWDYCFAGSLDKCFKEIIGADVTFPDTHLGSNEKDVYQTLMLWKHLYRS
;
A
#
# COMPACT_ATOMS: atom_id res chain seq x y z
N MET A 1 -24.80 24.44 7.04
CA MET A 1 -24.34 23.20 7.70
C MET A 1 -23.62 22.20 6.78
N GLN A 2 -23.52 22.44 5.47
CA GLN A 2 -22.78 21.57 4.53
C GLN A 2 -21.24 21.62 4.67
N ASN A 3 -20.67 22.70 5.23
CA ASN A 3 -19.22 22.94 5.17
C ASN A 3 -18.39 22.19 6.22
N ALA A 4 -18.93 21.93 7.42
CA ALA A 4 -18.16 21.25 8.47
C ALA A 4 -17.96 19.76 8.17
N PHE A 5 -18.99 19.09 7.64
CA PHE A 5 -18.92 17.66 7.31
C PHE A 5 -17.99 17.38 6.13
N ASN A 6 -18.03 18.22 5.09
CA ASN A 6 -17.12 18.11 3.95
C ASN A 6 -15.67 18.45 4.32
N ASN A 7 -15.46 19.39 5.25
CA ASN A 7 -14.13 19.71 5.76
C ASN A 7 -13.55 18.59 6.63
N ILE A 8 -14.35 17.93 7.47
CA ILE A 8 -13.88 16.79 8.29
C ILE A 8 -13.54 15.57 7.43
N ILE A 9 -14.31 15.30 6.36
CA ILE A 9 -13.99 14.24 5.39
C ILE A 9 -12.69 14.57 4.65
N ASN A 10 -12.52 15.82 4.21
CA ASN A 10 -11.28 16.26 3.56
C ASN A 10 -10.08 16.23 4.52
N GLU A 11 -10.21 16.68 5.76
CA GLU A 11 -9.10 16.66 6.74
C GLU A 11 -8.67 15.24 7.14
N ASN A 12 -9.61 14.30 7.27
CA ASN A 12 -9.29 12.88 7.50
C ASN A 12 -8.68 12.19 6.26
N LEU A 13 -8.97 12.67 5.05
CA LEU A 13 -8.32 12.20 3.81
C LEU A 13 -6.92 12.81 3.64
N MET A 14 -6.69 14.03 4.16
CA MET A 14 -5.48 14.84 3.95
C MET A 14 -4.27 14.43 4.79
N ASN A 15 -4.32 13.35 5.57
CA ASN A 15 -3.17 12.80 6.33
C ASN A 15 -3.18 11.26 6.36
N LYS A 16 -3.60 10.64 5.25
CA LYS A 16 -3.72 9.19 5.15
C LYS A 16 -2.49 8.60 4.46
N SER A 17 -1.66 7.88 5.23
CA SER A 17 -0.66 6.99 4.64
C SER A 17 -1.34 5.67 4.27
N ILE A 18 -1.15 5.20 3.04
CA ILE A 18 -1.76 3.96 2.53
C ILE A 18 -0.66 2.97 2.16
N VAL A 19 -0.73 1.77 2.70
CA VAL A 19 0.12 0.64 2.28
C VAL A 19 -0.60 -0.11 1.16
N PHE A 20 0.13 -0.49 0.13
CA PHE A 20 -0.43 -1.21 -1.01
C PHE A 20 0.53 -2.23 -1.64
N ASP A 21 -0.06 -3.21 -2.33
CA ASP A 21 0.60 -4.20 -3.18
C ASP A 21 -0.25 -4.45 -4.43
N VAL A 22 0.40 -4.60 -5.58
CA VAL A 22 -0.28 -4.84 -6.87
C VAL A 22 -0.10 -6.28 -7.34
N GLY A 23 -1.20 -7.03 -7.35
CA GLY A 23 -1.29 -8.34 -7.99
C GLY A 23 -1.68 -8.25 -9.47
N THR A 24 -1.70 -9.40 -10.17
CA THR A 24 -1.97 -9.49 -11.62
C THR A 24 -3.29 -8.85 -12.04
N ASN A 25 -4.34 -8.96 -11.22
CA ASN A 25 -5.66 -8.40 -11.52
C ASN A 25 -6.28 -7.64 -10.34
N LEU A 26 -5.47 -7.32 -9.33
CA LEU A 26 -5.96 -6.75 -8.08
C LEU A 26 -5.01 -5.71 -7.50
N ILE A 27 -5.57 -4.75 -6.78
CA ILE A 27 -4.80 -3.84 -5.92
C ILE A 27 -5.31 -4.05 -4.50
N GLY A 28 -4.42 -4.44 -3.60
CA GLY A 28 -4.71 -4.52 -2.17
C GLY A 28 -4.20 -3.29 -1.45
N ILE A 29 -4.97 -2.79 -0.49
CA ILE A 29 -4.61 -1.64 0.31
C ILE A 29 -4.93 -1.85 1.80
N MET A 30 -4.16 -1.20 2.66
CA MET A 30 -4.48 -0.95 4.07
C MET A 30 -4.16 0.51 4.40
N ASP A 31 -5.05 1.16 5.16
CA ASP A 31 -4.72 2.43 5.81
C ASP A 31 -3.72 2.16 6.94
N THR A 32 -2.68 3.01 7.12
CA THR A 32 -1.71 2.78 8.20
C THR A 32 -2.27 2.92 9.60
N ASN A 33 -3.38 3.65 9.77
CA ASN A 33 -4.07 3.86 11.04
C ASN A 33 -5.14 2.79 11.32
N GLU A 34 -5.57 2.05 10.31
CA GLU A 34 -6.49 0.91 10.44
C GLU A 34 -5.73 -0.41 10.20
N THR A 35 -6.36 -1.55 10.46
CA THR A 35 -5.83 -2.86 10.08
C THR A 35 -6.77 -3.61 9.15
N VAL A 36 -7.66 -2.88 8.47
CA VAL A 36 -8.65 -3.43 7.56
C VAL A 36 -8.07 -3.49 6.16
N TYR A 37 -7.90 -4.71 5.65
CA TYR A 37 -7.56 -4.96 4.26
C TYR A 37 -8.74 -4.65 3.34
N ARG A 38 -8.48 -3.91 2.26
CA ARG A 38 -9.42 -3.72 1.15
C ARG A 38 -8.73 -4.14 -0.15
N HIS A 39 -9.48 -4.77 -1.04
CA HIS A 39 -8.97 -5.21 -2.33
C HIS A 39 -9.91 -4.78 -3.46
N TYR A 40 -9.32 -4.49 -4.61
CA TYR A 40 -10.04 -3.97 -5.77
C TYR A 40 -9.71 -4.80 -7.01
N TYR A 41 -10.74 -5.27 -7.69
CA TYR A 41 -10.65 -6.04 -8.94
C TYR A 41 -11.28 -5.28 -10.11
N GLY A 42 -10.88 -5.63 -11.34
CA GLY A 42 -11.51 -5.11 -12.56
C GLY A 42 -11.51 -3.58 -12.61
N SER A 43 -12.67 -2.98 -12.89
CA SER A 43 -12.88 -1.53 -12.91
C SER A 43 -12.82 -0.87 -11.54
N ASN A 44 -13.07 -1.62 -10.45
CA ASN A 44 -13.01 -1.07 -9.08
C ASN A 44 -11.58 -0.69 -8.69
N ARG A 45 -10.56 -1.13 -9.44
CA ARG A 45 -9.18 -0.67 -9.28
C ARG A 45 -9.04 0.85 -9.51
N LEU A 46 -9.98 1.50 -10.20
CA LEU A 46 -10.03 2.97 -10.28
C LEU A 46 -10.18 3.62 -8.91
N GLU A 47 -11.02 3.07 -8.02
CA GLU A 47 -11.16 3.57 -6.65
C GLU A 47 -9.84 3.44 -5.88
N ALA A 48 -9.14 2.31 -6.03
CA ALA A 48 -7.82 2.12 -5.44
C ALA A 48 -6.82 3.16 -5.96
N ILE A 49 -6.81 3.43 -7.27
CA ILE A 49 -5.95 4.45 -7.88
C ILE A 49 -6.27 5.82 -7.29
N GLU A 50 -7.54 6.22 -7.22
CA GLU A 50 -7.95 7.50 -6.64
C GLU A 50 -7.53 7.64 -5.17
N LEU A 51 -7.64 6.57 -4.38
CA LEU A 51 -7.17 6.54 -3.00
C LEU A 51 -5.66 6.74 -2.93
N LEU A 52 -4.89 6.03 -3.76
CA LEU A 52 -3.43 6.16 -3.81
C LEU A 52 -2.98 7.53 -4.31
N GLU A 53 -3.68 8.13 -5.28
CA GLU A 53 -3.34 9.46 -5.81
C GLU A 53 -3.56 10.58 -4.79
N ASN A 54 -4.57 10.43 -3.94
CA ASN A 54 -4.95 11.43 -2.94
C ASN A 54 -4.31 11.19 -1.56
N ALA A 55 -3.63 10.07 -1.34
CA ALA A 55 -2.90 9.80 -0.11
C ALA A 55 -1.72 10.77 0.07
N THR A 56 -1.43 11.14 1.33
CA THR A 56 -0.24 11.95 1.66
C THR A 56 1.04 11.16 1.52
N GLU A 57 0.96 9.86 1.75
CA GLU A 57 2.04 8.90 1.59
C GLU A 57 1.44 7.59 1.07
N ILE A 58 2.06 7.03 0.04
CA ILE A 58 1.83 5.65 -0.36
C ILE A 58 3.06 4.82 0.00
N VAL A 59 2.82 3.61 0.50
CA VAL A 59 3.85 2.74 1.07
C VAL A 59 3.78 1.38 0.39
N SER A 60 4.92 0.85 -0.04
CA SER A 60 5.01 -0.47 -0.68
C SER A 60 6.35 -1.11 -0.35
N PHE A 61 6.47 -2.42 -0.51
CA PHE A 61 7.77 -3.10 -0.43
C PHE A 61 8.35 -3.30 -1.84
N ASN A 62 9.51 -2.67 -2.13
CA ASN A 62 10.16 -2.70 -3.46
C ASN A 62 9.33 -2.07 -4.60
N GLY A 63 8.30 -1.28 -4.27
CA GLY A 63 7.37 -0.77 -5.27
C GLY A 63 7.92 0.30 -6.20
N LYS A 64 9.11 0.88 -5.94
CA LYS A 64 9.77 1.77 -6.92
C LYS A 64 10.12 1.03 -8.20
N LYS A 65 10.36 -0.29 -8.11
CA LYS A 65 10.72 -1.13 -9.26
C LYS A 65 9.52 -1.82 -9.90
N TYR A 66 8.46 -2.07 -9.14
CA TYR A 66 7.33 -2.89 -9.56
C TYR A 66 6.00 -2.17 -9.42
N ASP A 67 5.50 -2.00 -8.19
CA ASP A 67 4.12 -1.57 -7.93
C ASP A 67 3.74 -0.26 -8.60
N ILE A 68 4.59 0.77 -8.54
CA ILE A 68 4.30 2.07 -9.17
C ILE A 68 4.14 1.94 -10.68
N LYS A 69 4.94 1.07 -11.32
CA LYS A 69 4.84 0.80 -12.75
C LYS A 69 3.55 0.05 -13.08
N GLU A 70 3.16 -0.93 -12.26
CA GLU A 70 1.94 -1.70 -12.46
C GLU A 70 0.68 -0.85 -12.22
N VAL A 71 0.63 -0.04 -11.14
CA VAL A 71 -0.46 0.94 -10.93
C VAL A 71 -0.57 1.89 -12.11
N ASN A 72 0.56 2.39 -12.63
CA ASN A 72 0.54 3.28 -13.79
C ASN A 72 -0.04 2.60 -15.05
N LYS A 73 0.26 1.32 -15.29
CA LYS A 73 -0.36 0.57 -16.39
C LYS A 73 -1.86 0.46 -16.20
N VAL A 74 -2.31 0.06 -15.02
CA VAL A 74 -3.75 -0.07 -14.70
C VAL A 74 -4.46 1.28 -14.84
N SER A 75 -3.81 2.36 -14.43
CA SER A 75 -4.32 3.72 -14.60
C SER A 75 -4.52 4.10 -16.07
N ILE A 76 -3.53 3.84 -16.92
CA ILE A 76 -3.64 4.10 -18.36
C ILE A 76 -4.70 3.19 -18.99
N GLU A 77 -4.77 1.93 -18.60
CA GLU A 77 -5.76 0.96 -19.09
C GLU A 77 -7.20 1.38 -18.77
N LEU A 78 -7.47 1.83 -17.54
CA LEU A 78 -8.83 2.07 -17.08
C LEU A 78 -9.36 3.49 -17.35
N ARG A 79 -8.48 4.49 -17.45
CA ARG A 79 -8.89 5.90 -17.61
C ARG A 79 -8.04 6.72 -18.58
N GLU A 80 -7.13 6.09 -19.33
CA GLU A 80 -6.25 6.74 -20.32
C GLU A 80 -5.33 7.85 -19.76
N ILE A 81 -5.18 7.90 -18.43
CA ILE A 81 -4.40 8.92 -17.73
C ILE A 81 -3.29 8.23 -16.91
N PRO A 82 -2.03 8.73 -16.94
CA PRO A 82 -0.96 8.20 -16.10
C PRO A 82 -1.25 8.35 -14.60
N PHE A 83 -0.78 7.38 -13.81
CA PHE A 83 -0.85 7.47 -12.34
C PHE A 83 0.03 8.62 -11.84
N SER A 84 -0.56 9.52 -11.04
CA SER A 84 0.07 10.73 -10.55
C SER A 84 -0.22 10.92 -9.05
N PRO A 85 0.56 10.26 -8.17
CA PRO A 85 0.41 10.44 -6.74
C PRO A 85 0.79 11.86 -6.33
N LYS A 86 -0.08 12.52 -5.55
CA LYS A 86 0.16 13.87 -5.01
C LYS A 86 1.10 13.84 -3.81
N GLY A 87 1.06 12.75 -3.05
CA GLY A 87 1.88 12.52 -1.86
C GLY A 87 3.25 11.92 -2.15
N THR A 88 3.92 11.52 -1.08
CA THR A 88 5.23 10.84 -1.16
C THR A 88 5.06 9.34 -1.38
N HIS A 89 6.08 8.71 -1.94
CA HIS A 89 6.19 7.26 -2.00
C HIS A 89 7.31 6.75 -1.11
N THR A 90 6.96 5.93 -0.13
CA THR A 90 7.88 5.25 0.77
C THR A 90 8.05 3.79 0.34
N ASP A 91 9.25 3.48 -0.15
CA ASP A 91 9.64 2.11 -0.47
C ASP A 91 10.39 1.49 0.71
N ILE A 92 9.74 0.54 1.37
CA ILE A 92 10.19 -0.08 2.62
C ILE A 92 11.48 -0.87 2.43
N LEU A 93 11.73 -1.46 1.25
CA LEU A 93 12.94 -2.24 1.02
C LEU A 93 14.20 -1.40 1.24
N ASN A 94 14.18 -0.13 0.84
CA ASN A 94 15.33 0.78 1.03
C ASN A 94 15.61 1.10 2.50
N LYS A 95 14.62 0.89 3.39
CA LYS A 95 14.72 1.16 4.83
C LYS A 95 15.06 -0.09 5.62
N CYS A 96 14.67 -1.25 5.11
CA CYS A 96 15.05 -2.54 5.67
C CYS A 96 16.50 -2.92 5.34
N TRP A 97 17.23 -2.18 4.50
CA TRP A 97 18.52 -2.61 3.96
C TRP A 97 19.58 -2.91 5.03
N ASP A 98 19.57 -2.17 6.14
CA ASP A 98 20.50 -2.37 7.27
C ASP A 98 20.15 -3.62 8.11
N TYR A 99 18.93 -4.13 7.99
CA TYR A 99 18.40 -5.21 8.81
C TYR A 99 18.22 -6.51 8.02
N CYS A 100 17.98 -6.40 6.72
CA CYS A 100 17.60 -7.47 5.82
C CYS A 100 18.39 -7.32 4.52
N PHE A 101 19.56 -7.97 4.43
CA PHE A 101 20.38 -7.96 3.22
C PHE A 101 19.63 -8.65 2.07
N ALA A 102 19.05 -7.83 1.19
CA ALA A 102 18.37 -8.21 -0.06
C ALA A 102 17.30 -9.33 0.07
N GLY A 103 16.66 -9.44 1.24
CA GLY A 103 15.68 -10.48 1.51
C GLY A 103 14.31 -10.17 0.89
N SER A 104 13.58 -11.22 0.54
CA SER A 104 12.14 -11.12 0.27
C SER A 104 11.41 -10.45 1.43
N LEU A 105 10.21 -9.93 1.17
CA LEU A 105 9.35 -9.33 2.20
C LEU A 105 9.19 -10.26 3.42
N ASP A 106 8.95 -11.55 3.17
CA ASP A 106 8.87 -12.59 4.21
C ASP A 106 10.12 -12.65 5.09
N LYS A 107 11.31 -12.62 4.48
CA LYS A 107 12.57 -12.69 5.21
C LYS A 107 12.74 -11.44 6.06
N CYS A 108 12.55 -10.26 5.47
CA CYS A 108 12.66 -9.00 6.21
C CYS A 108 11.66 -8.93 7.36
N PHE A 109 10.41 -9.34 7.13
CA PHE A 109 9.38 -9.39 8.17
C PHE A 109 9.78 -10.33 9.31
N LYS A 110 10.25 -11.53 9.01
CA LYS A 110 10.69 -12.49 10.03
C LYS A 110 11.90 -11.99 10.83
N GLU A 111 12.87 -11.35 10.18
CA GLU A 111 14.09 -10.86 10.83
C GLU A 111 13.83 -9.62 11.72
N ILE A 112 12.97 -8.71 11.27
CA ILE A 112 12.72 -7.43 11.95
C ILE A 112 11.59 -7.54 12.98
N ILE A 113 10.47 -8.19 12.61
CA ILE A 113 9.27 -8.26 13.45
C ILE A 113 9.28 -9.53 14.31
N GLY A 114 9.88 -10.62 13.85
CA GLY A 114 9.95 -11.88 14.59
C GLY A 114 8.59 -12.60 14.76
N ALA A 115 7.57 -12.18 14.01
CA ALA A 115 6.24 -12.78 14.08
C ALA A 115 6.05 -13.85 12.99
N ASP A 116 5.22 -14.84 13.30
CA ASP A 116 4.69 -15.79 12.32
C ASP A 116 3.20 -15.54 12.13
N VAL A 117 2.79 -15.30 10.90
CA VAL A 117 1.41 -14.93 10.54
C VAL A 117 0.94 -15.80 9.39
N THR A 118 -0.26 -16.34 9.52
CA THR A 118 -0.84 -17.23 8.51
C THR A 118 -1.94 -16.51 7.76
N PHE A 119 -1.88 -16.60 6.43
CA PHE A 119 -2.91 -16.13 5.51
C PHE A 119 -3.37 -17.30 4.63
N PRO A 120 -4.59 -17.25 4.07
CA PRO A 120 -5.06 -18.28 3.15
C PRO A 120 -4.12 -18.44 1.94
N ASP A 121 -3.80 -19.67 1.56
CA ASP A 121 -3.00 -19.97 0.36
C ASP A 121 -3.84 -19.78 -0.92
N THR A 122 -4.05 -18.51 -1.25
CA THR A 122 -4.84 -18.04 -2.39
C THR A 122 -4.19 -16.78 -2.96
N HIS A 123 -4.52 -16.42 -4.20
CA HIS A 123 -4.01 -15.18 -4.79
C HIS A 123 -4.32 -13.94 -3.92
N LEU A 124 -5.53 -13.88 -3.37
CA LEU A 124 -5.95 -12.79 -2.48
C LEU A 124 -5.21 -12.82 -1.14
N GLY A 125 -5.09 -14.00 -0.51
CA GLY A 125 -4.40 -14.15 0.77
C GLY A 125 -2.90 -13.85 0.67
N SER A 126 -2.26 -14.14 -0.47
CA SER A 126 -0.87 -13.72 -0.72
C SER A 126 -0.73 -12.21 -0.78
N ASN A 127 -1.60 -11.51 -1.52
CA ASN A 127 -1.55 -10.05 -1.59
C ASN A 127 -1.90 -9.40 -0.24
N GLU A 128 -2.89 -9.93 0.48
CA GLU A 128 -3.22 -9.47 1.83
C GLU A 128 -2.04 -9.61 2.80
N LYS A 129 -1.35 -10.77 2.74
CA LYS A 129 -0.12 -11.00 3.50
C LYS A 129 0.94 -9.96 3.17
N ASP A 130 1.17 -9.68 1.90
CA ASP A 130 2.21 -8.75 1.46
C ASP A 130 1.91 -7.31 1.92
N VAL A 131 0.65 -6.87 1.81
CA VAL A 131 0.20 -5.57 2.34
C VAL A 131 0.36 -5.53 3.87
N TYR A 132 -0.05 -6.58 4.58
CA TYR A 132 0.06 -6.65 6.04
C TYR A 132 1.52 -6.60 6.51
N GLN A 133 2.39 -7.43 5.94
CA GLN A 133 3.80 -7.47 6.32
C GLN A 133 4.48 -6.12 6.04
N THR A 134 4.15 -5.49 4.91
CA THR A 134 4.64 -4.14 4.57
C THR A 134 4.18 -3.10 5.60
N LEU A 135 2.91 -3.16 6.02
CA LEU A 135 2.36 -2.26 7.04
C LEU A 135 3.09 -2.39 8.39
N MET A 136 3.33 -3.62 8.82
CA MET A 136 4.00 -3.88 10.09
C MET A 136 5.46 -3.44 10.08
N LEU A 137 6.17 -3.64 8.96
CA LEU A 137 7.52 -3.11 8.77
C LEU A 137 7.53 -1.57 8.80
N TRP A 138 6.61 -0.92 8.09
CA TRP A 138 6.49 0.56 8.12
C TRP A 138 6.23 1.07 9.55
N LYS A 139 5.30 0.45 10.28
CA LYS A 139 5.00 0.81 11.68
C LYS A 139 6.23 0.67 12.57
N HIS A 140 6.98 -0.43 12.44
CA HIS A 140 8.18 -0.66 13.23
C HIS A 140 9.29 0.35 12.93
N LEU A 141 9.47 0.76 11.67
CA LEU A 141 10.59 1.64 11.27
C LEU A 141 10.32 3.13 11.48
N TYR A 142 9.05 3.56 11.53
CA TYR A 142 8.68 4.98 11.54
C TYR A 142 7.82 5.41 12.73
N ARG A 143 7.30 4.48 13.53
CA ARG A 143 6.42 4.79 14.67
C ARG A 143 6.85 4.12 15.99
N SER A 144 8.06 3.57 16.05
CA SER A 144 8.71 3.05 17.27
C SER A 144 9.35 4.14 18.10
#